data_AF-A0A816ECM9-F1
#
_entry.id   AF-A0A816ECM9-F1
#
_cell.length_a   1.000
_cell.length_b   1.000
_cell.length_c   1.000
_cell.angle_alpha   90.00
_cell.angle_beta   90.00
_cell.angle_gamma   90.00
#
_symmetry.space_group_name_H-M   'P 1'
#
loop_
_entity.id
_entity.type
_entity.pdbx_description
1 polymer ?
#
loop_
_entity_poly.entity_id
_entity_poly.type
_entity_poly.pdbx_seq_one_letter_code
_entity_poly.pdbx_strand_id
1 'polypeptide(L)'
;LKSFTPSSTADFRSTAHTHCINSNRLKLAELAGYIQLKSNFNSKHYLLHVSEEAGTDMKPERIKINQIIDLFPMLKDLYRKDFEDMFYVVKVWVNMDYEEDPTDTFHHYSVFESLENNLNISITTKVCSFEKTIVEKIESGTMKYDEMMNKTLYRSTDTSMCAFMIDFIQKLKTGMYMRDMMNAVLEHLGVLQTVVNKDTNELLLCIAYIFEISESTNGTQSAAYRLCE
;
A
#
# COMPACT_ATOMS: atom_id res chain seq x y z
N LEU A 1 4.11 32.51 -18.27
CA LEU A 1 4.73 31.22 -17.90
C LEU A 1 3.65 30.16 -18.07
N LYS A 2 3.84 29.20 -18.98
CA LYS A 2 2.86 28.15 -19.27
C LYS A 2 2.70 27.28 -18.01
N SER A 3 1.46 27.18 -17.53
CA SER A 3 1.03 26.26 -16.48
C SER A 3 1.36 24.84 -16.91
N PHE A 4 2.31 24.22 -16.22
CA PHE A 4 2.58 22.79 -16.30
C PHE A 4 1.52 22.11 -15.41
N THR A 5 0.40 21.71 -16.01
CA THR A 5 -0.51 20.73 -15.40
C THR A 5 0.04 19.35 -15.75
N PRO A 6 0.45 18.52 -14.78
CA PRO A 6 0.71 17.11 -15.06
C PRO A 6 -0.61 16.48 -15.50
N SER A 7 -0.66 16.00 -16.74
CA SER A 7 -1.80 15.27 -17.26
C SER A 7 -1.71 13.80 -16.85
N SER A 8 -2.09 13.44 -15.63
CA SER A 8 -2.39 12.05 -15.29
C SER A 8 -3.19 11.91 -13.99
N THR A 9 -4.34 12.56 -13.87
CA THR A 9 -5.39 12.00 -13.03
C THR A 9 -5.93 10.79 -13.79
N ALA A 10 -5.29 9.65 -13.60
CA ALA A 10 -5.86 8.37 -13.98
C ALA A 10 -7.32 8.29 -13.50
N ASP A 11 -8.23 7.85 -14.38
CA ASP A 11 -9.64 7.65 -14.06
C ASP A 11 -9.82 6.43 -13.14
N PHE A 12 -9.29 6.52 -11.92
CA PHE A 12 -9.62 5.60 -10.84
C PHE A 12 -11.06 5.87 -10.43
N ARG A 13 -11.92 4.85 -10.50
CA ARG A 13 -13.33 4.99 -10.14
C ARG A 13 -13.46 5.44 -8.67
N SER A 14 -14.50 6.24 -8.41
CA SER A 14 -14.84 6.76 -7.08
C SER A 14 -15.39 5.70 -6.11
N THR A 15 -15.67 4.49 -6.59
CA THR A 15 -16.22 3.39 -5.77
C THR A 15 -15.10 2.53 -5.19
N ALA A 16 -14.98 2.54 -3.86
CA ALA A 16 -14.03 1.71 -3.14
C ALA A 16 -14.48 0.25 -3.09
N HIS A 17 -13.74 -0.62 -3.79
CA HIS A 17 -13.86 -2.07 -3.64
C HIS A 17 -12.46 -2.69 -3.73
N THR A 18 -11.99 -3.23 -2.60
CA THR A 18 -10.71 -3.95 -2.60
C THR A 18 -10.93 -5.38 -3.05
N HIS A 19 -10.73 -5.59 -4.35
CA HIS A 19 -10.64 -6.92 -4.94
C HIS A 19 -9.39 -7.67 -4.47
N CYS A 20 -9.39 -8.99 -4.62
CA CYS A 20 -8.27 -9.85 -4.24
C CYS A 20 -6.95 -9.42 -4.93
N ILE A 21 -5.90 -9.23 -4.13
CA ILE A 21 -4.54 -8.93 -4.60
C ILE A 21 -3.71 -10.21 -4.47
N ASN A 22 -3.66 -11.00 -5.54
CA ASN A 22 -2.92 -12.26 -5.57
C ASN A 22 -2.20 -12.50 -6.88
N SER A 23 -1.04 -13.14 -6.80
CA SER A 23 -0.46 -13.90 -7.90
C SER A 23 -0.81 -15.38 -7.73
N ASN A 24 -0.30 -16.22 -8.64
CA ASN A 24 -0.47 -17.67 -8.50
C ASN A 24 0.17 -18.27 -7.23
N ARG A 25 1.10 -17.55 -6.58
CA ARG A 25 1.92 -18.09 -5.47
C ARG A 25 1.77 -17.32 -4.17
N LEU A 26 1.36 -16.05 -4.22
CA LEU A 26 1.31 -15.18 -3.06
C LEU A 26 0.10 -14.25 -3.12
N LYS A 27 -0.58 -14.09 -2.00
CA LYS A 27 -1.69 -13.18 -1.80
C LYS A 27 -1.34 -12.17 -0.72
N LEU A 28 -1.65 -10.89 -0.94
CA LEU A 28 -1.74 -9.93 0.15
C LEU A 28 -3.09 -10.16 0.87
N ALA A 29 -3.03 -10.65 2.10
CA ALA A 29 -4.22 -10.89 2.92
C ALA A 29 -4.66 -9.59 3.63
N GLU A 30 -3.71 -8.82 4.13
CA GLU A 30 -3.99 -7.57 4.85
C GLU A 30 -2.77 -6.64 4.82
N LEU A 31 -3.01 -5.35 4.67
CA LEU A 31 -2.05 -4.28 4.94
C LEU A 31 -2.75 -3.20 5.77
N ALA A 32 -2.10 -2.73 6.82
CA ALA A 32 -2.62 -1.63 7.62
C ALA A 32 -1.54 -0.63 7.98
N GLY A 33 -1.94 0.63 8.12
CA GLY A 33 -1.18 1.69 8.77
C GLY A 33 -2.09 2.39 9.77
N TYR A 34 -1.69 2.43 11.04
CA TYR A 34 -2.54 2.92 12.11
C TYR A 34 -1.76 3.67 13.18
N ILE A 35 -2.50 4.49 13.92
CA ILE A 35 -2.03 5.17 15.12
C ILE A 35 -2.56 4.39 16.32
N GLN A 36 -1.65 4.01 17.21
CA GLN A 36 -2.00 3.44 18.50
C GLN A 36 -2.21 4.59 19.50
N LEU A 37 -3.48 4.81 19.86
CA LEU A 37 -3.87 5.89 20.77
C LEU A 37 -3.52 5.48 22.20
N LYS A 38 -2.79 6.34 22.93
CA LYS A 38 -2.44 6.07 24.33
C LYS A 38 -3.53 6.47 25.33
N SER A 39 -4.40 7.40 24.96
CA SER A 39 -5.59 7.76 25.75
C SER A 39 -6.52 6.55 25.97
N ASN A 40 -6.50 5.59 25.05
CA ASN A 40 -7.16 4.29 25.17
C ASN A 40 -6.35 3.22 24.44
N PHE A 41 -5.49 2.49 25.18
CA PHE A 41 -4.54 1.49 24.63
C PHE A 41 -5.17 0.39 23.74
N ASN A 42 -6.49 0.20 23.78
CA ASN A 42 -7.18 -0.75 22.89
C ASN A 42 -7.74 -0.12 21.62
N SER A 43 -7.66 1.20 21.46
CA SER A 43 -8.16 1.91 20.30
C SER A 43 -7.05 2.15 19.29
N LYS A 44 -7.28 1.70 18.06
CA LYS A 44 -6.43 1.97 16.90
C LYS A 44 -7.19 2.88 15.95
N HIS A 45 -6.55 3.96 15.54
CA HIS A 45 -7.04 4.77 14.42
C HIS A 45 -6.35 4.30 13.15
N TYR A 46 -7.09 3.62 12.26
CA TYR A 46 -6.55 3.18 10.98
C TYR A 46 -6.48 4.36 10.02
N LEU A 47 -5.26 4.77 9.69
CA LEU A 47 -4.97 5.73 8.62
C LEU A 47 -5.24 5.09 7.28
N LEU A 48 -4.82 3.82 7.13
CA LEU A 48 -5.09 3.00 5.98
C LEU A 48 -5.35 1.54 6.37
N HIS A 49 -6.21 0.88 5.62
CA HIS A 49 -6.48 -0.54 5.73
C HIS A 49 -6.83 -1.08 4.35
N VAL A 50 -6.10 -2.11 3.93
CA VAL A 50 -6.27 -2.81 2.66
C VAL A 50 -6.45 -4.28 3.00
N SER A 51 -7.65 -4.79 2.78
CA SER A 51 -7.98 -6.20 2.93
C SER A 51 -9.01 -6.56 1.87
N GLU A 52 -9.06 -7.83 1.47
CA GLU A 52 -10.09 -8.31 0.56
C GLU A 52 -11.49 -8.11 1.16
N GLU A 53 -12.39 -7.49 0.39
CA GLU A 53 -13.80 -7.37 0.76
C GLU A 53 -14.55 -8.67 0.44
N ALA A 54 -15.22 -9.22 1.45
CA ALA A 54 -15.96 -10.48 1.34
C ALA A 54 -17.09 -10.38 0.28
N GLY A 55 -17.17 -11.37 -0.61
CA GLY A 55 -18.23 -11.48 -1.62
C GLY A 55 -17.88 -10.90 -3.00
N THR A 56 -16.63 -10.49 -3.23
CA THR A 56 -16.18 -9.95 -4.53
C THR A 56 -15.43 -11.01 -5.36
N ASP A 57 -16.16 -11.93 -6.00
CA ASP A 57 -15.57 -12.81 -7.05
C ASP A 57 -15.19 -12.05 -8.35
N MET A 58 -15.34 -10.72 -8.34
CA MET A 58 -15.05 -9.87 -9.49
C MET A 58 -13.54 -9.65 -9.61
N LYS A 59 -13.02 -9.83 -10.83
CA LYS A 59 -11.62 -9.52 -11.12
C LYS A 59 -11.37 -8.02 -10.97
N PRO A 60 -10.21 -7.61 -10.42
CA PRO A 60 -9.80 -6.21 -10.38
C PRO A 60 -9.88 -5.56 -11.77
N GLU A 61 -10.31 -4.30 -11.79
CA GLU A 61 -10.23 -3.48 -13.01
C GLU A 61 -8.78 -3.33 -13.47
N ARG A 62 -8.59 -3.11 -14.77
CA ARG A 62 -7.25 -2.97 -15.36
C ARG A 62 -6.90 -1.51 -15.52
N ILE A 63 -5.66 -1.16 -15.19
CA ILE A 63 -5.11 0.17 -15.42
C ILE A 63 -3.79 0.07 -16.18
N LYS A 64 -3.59 0.99 -17.12
CA LYS A 64 -2.36 1.04 -17.92
C LYS A 64 -1.20 1.55 -17.09
N ILE A 65 -0.07 0.85 -17.15
CA ILE A 65 1.17 1.21 -16.44
C ILE A 65 1.60 2.66 -16.68
N ASN A 66 1.42 3.18 -17.91
CA ASN A 66 1.75 4.55 -18.26
C ASN A 66 1.03 5.62 -17.43
N GLN A 67 -0.09 5.28 -16.78
CA GLN A 67 -0.83 6.21 -15.93
C GLN A 67 -0.17 6.45 -14.58
N ILE A 68 0.73 5.57 -14.15
CA ILE A 68 1.42 5.65 -12.84
C ILE A 68 2.95 5.64 -12.97
N ILE A 69 3.49 5.49 -14.19
CA ILE A 69 4.91 5.25 -14.42
C ILE A 69 5.79 6.41 -13.96
N ASP A 70 5.26 7.63 -13.96
CA ASP A 70 5.96 8.83 -13.47
C ASP A 70 6.10 8.81 -11.94
N LEU A 71 5.16 8.19 -11.21
CA LEU A 71 5.31 7.97 -9.76
C LEU A 71 6.27 6.82 -9.46
N PHE A 72 6.36 5.84 -10.35
CA PHE A 72 7.12 4.62 -10.15
C PHE A 72 8.02 4.28 -11.35
N PRO A 73 9.07 5.06 -11.65
CA PRO A 73 9.90 4.82 -12.84
C PRO A 73 10.53 3.42 -12.90
N MET A 74 10.80 2.81 -11.73
CA MET A 74 11.35 1.46 -11.62
C MET A 74 10.42 0.36 -12.17
N LEU A 75 9.13 0.63 -12.34
CA LEU A 75 8.21 -0.30 -12.99
C LEU A 75 8.55 -0.48 -14.49
N LYS A 76 9.26 0.44 -15.14
CA LYS A 76 9.69 0.29 -16.55
C LYS A 76 10.56 -0.95 -16.76
N ASP A 77 11.41 -1.27 -15.78
CA ASP A 77 12.33 -2.40 -15.86
C ASP A 77 11.75 -3.67 -15.21
N LEU A 78 10.90 -3.50 -14.20
CA LEU A 78 10.33 -4.60 -13.42
C LEU A 78 9.11 -5.24 -14.12
N TYR A 79 8.25 -4.43 -14.73
CA TYR A 79 7.01 -4.92 -15.32
C TYR A 79 7.29 -5.81 -16.53
N ARG A 80 6.56 -6.93 -16.58
CA ARG A 80 6.63 -7.90 -17.66
C ARG A 80 5.22 -8.37 -17.98
N LYS A 81 4.83 -8.26 -19.24
CA LYS A 81 3.51 -8.71 -19.72
C LYS A 81 3.22 -10.18 -19.46
N ASP A 82 4.24 -11.04 -19.42
CA ASP A 82 4.04 -12.46 -19.12
C ASP A 82 3.70 -12.74 -17.65
N PHE A 83 3.80 -11.72 -16.78
CA PHE A 83 3.60 -11.80 -15.33
C PHE A 83 2.58 -10.76 -14.82
N GLU A 84 1.59 -10.34 -15.64
CA GLU A 84 0.59 -9.31 -15.24
C GLU A 84 -0.13 -9.64 -13.92
N ASP A 85 -0.30 -10.93 -13.60
CA ASP A 85 -0.95 -11.38 -12.36
C ASP A 85 -0.17 -11.01 -11.09
N MET A 86 1.10 -10.62 -11.22
CA MET A 86 1.94 -10.19 -10.09
C MET A 86 1.86 -8.68 -9.84
N PHE A 87 1.30 -7.88 -10.75
CA PHE A 87 1.41 -6.42 -10.71
C PHE A 87 0.07 -5.73 -10.43
N TYR A 88 0.02 -4.97 -9.34
CA TYR A 88 -1.17 -4.29 -8.87
C TYR A 88 -0.92 -2.81 -8.57
N VAL A 89 -1.97 -1.99 -8.72
CA VAL A 89 -2.07 -0.66 -8.14
C VAL A 89 -3.18 -0.68 -7.11
N VAL A 90 -2.93 -0.11 -5.94
CA VAL A 90 -3.94 0.09 -4.91
C VAL A 90 -4.09 1.58 -4.67
N LYS A 91 -5.29 2.10 -4.94
CA LYS A 91 -5.68 3.44 -4.51
C LYS A 91 -6.17 3.36 -3.08
N VAL A 92 -5.61 4.19 -2.22
CA VAL A 92 -5.93 4.24 -0.79
C VAL A 92 -6.47 5.62 -0.45
N TRP A 93 -7.65 5.65 0.16
CA TRP A 93 -8.23 6.85 0.75
C TRP A 93 -7.89 6.88 2.24
N VAL A 94 -6.92 7.71 2.60
CA VAL A 94 -6.32 7.82 3.92
C VAL A 94 -7.24 8.56 4.87
N ASN A 95 -7.50 7.96 6.03
CA ASN A 95 -8.30 8.56 7.08
C ASN A 95 -7.45 9.46 7.99
N MET A 96 -7.48 10.77 7.73
CA MET A 96 -6.79 11.78 8.54
C MET A 96 -7.68 12.37 9.65
N ASP A 97 -8.85 11.78 9.93
CA ASP A 97 -9.78 12.25 10.95
C ASP A 97 -9.42 11.71 12.34
N TYR A 98 -8.27 12.13 12.86
CA TYR A 98 -7.83 11.88 14.23
C TYR A 98 -7.38 13.18 14.91
N GLU A 99 -7.42 13.18 16.24
CA GLU A 99 -6.83 14.24 17.06
C GLU A 99 -5.37 13.87 17.35
N GLU A 100 -4.45 14.82 17.13
CA GLU A 100 -3.03 14.55 17.37
C GLU A 100 -2.71 14.55 18.86
N ASP A 101 -2.02 13.50 19.32
CA ASP A 101 -1.40 13.46 20.64
C ASP A 101 0.12 13.20 20.50
N PRO A 102 0.99 14.00 21.14
CA PRO A 102 2.44 13.80 21.10
C PRO A 102 2.91 12.43 21.61
N THR A 103 2.05 11.72 22.35
CA THR A 103 2.35 10.41 22.91
C THR A 103 1.93 9.25 22.01
N ASP A 104 1.24 9.53 20.90
CA ASP A 104 0.82 8.54 19.93
C ASP A 104 2.00 7.83 19.26
N THR A 105 1.76 6.58 18.83
CA THR A 105 2.75 5.79 18.11
C THR A 105 2.18 5.27 16.81
N PHE A 106 2.98 5.31 15.75
CA PHE A 106 2.57 4.99 14.39
C PHE A 106 3.10 3.62 13.98
N HIS A 107 2.21 2.76 13.50
CA HIS A 107 2.50 1.37 13.19
C HIS A 107 1.98 1.00 11.81
N HIS A 108 2.63 0.06 11.16
CA HIS A 108 2.18 -0.58 9.93
C HIS A 108 2.43 -2.08 10.00
N TYR A 109 1.64 -2.88 9.30
CA TYR A 109 1.94 -4.29 9.09
C TYR A 109 1.40 -4.78 7.76
N SER A 110 2.01 -5.83 7.24
CA SER A 110 1.50 -6.61 6.13
C SER A 110 1.35 -8.08 6.52
N VAL A 111 0.32 -8.72 5.98
CA VAL A 111 0.06 -10.15 6.10
C VAL A 111 -0.04 -10.73 4.70
N PHE A 112 0.80 -11.72 4.42
CA PHE A 112 0.77 -12.46 3.15
C PHE A 112 0.32 -13.89 3.38
N GLU A 113 -0.39 -14.45 2.42
CA GLU A 113 -0.88 -15.83 2.39
C GLU A 113 -0.32 -16.56 1.16
N SER A 114 0.07 -17.81 1.33
CA SER A 114 0.55 -18.67 0.25
C SER A 114 0.03 -20.09 0.44
N LEU A 115 -0.01 -20.85 -0.66
CA LEU A 115 -0.21 -22.29 -0.63
C LEU A 115 1.10 -23.05 -0.36
N GLU A 116 2.25 -22.37 -0.47
CA GLU A 116 3.58 -22.96 -0.27
C GLU A 116 4.02 -22.85 1.19
N ASN A 117 4.37 -24.00 1.77
CA ASN A 117 4.96 -24.06 3.11
C ASN A 117 6.44 -23.72 3.09
N ASN A 118 6.90 -22.99 4.11
CA ASN A 118 8.30 -22.60 4.29
C ASN A 118 8.90 -21.78 3.14
N LEU A 119 8.07 -21.05 2.40
CA LEU A 119 8.54 -20.09 1.40
C LEU A 119 9.31 -18.96 2.10
N ASN A 120 10.58 -18.77 1.74
CA ASN A 120 11.38 -17.66 2.22
C ASN A 120 11.11 -16.44 1.35
N ILE A 121 10.58 -15.37 1.95
CA ILE A 121 10.26 -14.14 1.25
C ILE A 121 11.13 -12.99 1.72
N SER A 122 11.40 -12.07 0.80
CA SER A 122 11.97 -10.75 1.08
C SER A 122 11.00 -9.70 0.57
N ILE A 123 10.59 -8.78 1.44
CA ILE A 123 9.64 -7.71 1.17
C ILE A 123 10.42 -6.40 1.19
N THR A 124 10.39 -5.69 0.07
CA THR A 124 11.00 -4.37 -0.06
C THR A 124 9.88 -3.35 -0.23
N THR A 125 9.82 -2.37 0.68
CA THR A 125 8.87 -1.26 0.63
C THR A 125 9.64 0.03 0.38
N LYS A 126 9.36 0.69 -0.75
CA LYS A 126 10.01 1.92 -1.20
C LYS A 126 9.01 3.06 -1.19
N VAL A 127 9.31 4.12 -0.44
CA VAL A 127 8.57 5.38 -0.51
C VAL A 127 9.20 6.23 -1.60
N CYS A 128 8.40 6.56 -2.61
CA CYS A 128 8.79 7.31 -3.79
C CYS A 128 8.15 8.69 -3.76
N SER A 129 8.93 9.72 -4.06
CA SER A 129 8.38 11.04 -4.37
C SER A 129 9.21 11.73 -5.44
N PHE A 130 8.55 12.45 -6.34
CA PHE A 130 9.17 13.10 -7.50
C PHE A 130 10.18 12.17 -8.21
N GLU A 131 9.71 10.96 -8.57
CA GLU A 131 10.50 9.94 -9.29
C GLU A 131 11.69 9.35 -8.51
N LYS A 132 11.86 9.69 -7.23
CA LYS A 132 12.99 9.24 -6.40
C LYS A 132 12.52 8.41 -5.22
N THR A 133 13.25 7.33 -4.94
CA THR A 133 13.11 6.61 -3.67
C THR A 133 13.72 7.45 -2.55
N ILE A 134 12.91 7.83 -1.57
CA ILE A 134 13.35 8.59 -0.39
C ILE A 134 13.68 7.65 0.76
N VAL A 135 12.86 6.62 0.93
CA VAL A 135 13.01 5.62 2.00
C VAL A 135 12.86 4.24 1.41
N GLU A 136 13.68 3.31 1.88
CA GLU A 136 13.55 1.89 1.60
C GLU A 136 13.57 1.12 2.92
N LYS A 137 12.63 0.19 3.06
CA LYS A 137 12.58 -0.78 4.16
C LYS A 137 12.59 -2.18 3.56
N ILE A 138 13.45 -3.04 4.10
CA ILE A 138 13.56 -4.43 3.69
C ILE A 138 13.27 -5.32 4.89
N GLU A 139 12.28 -6.20 4.75
CA GLU A 139 11.96 -7.25 5.70
C GLU A 139 12.18 -8.61 5.05
N SER A 140 12.56 -9.61 5.83
CA SER A 140 12.62 -10.99 5.35
C SER A 140 12.00 -11.92 6.38
N GLY A 141 11.47 -13.03 5.92
CA GLY A 141 11.17 -14.16 6.78
C GLY A 141 10.56 -15.31 6.03
N THR A 142 10.21 -16.32 6.80
CA THR A 142 9.70 -17.59 6.27
C THR A 142 8.22 -17.68 6.56
N MET A 143 7.42 -18.01 5.54
CA MET A 143 5.99 -18.25 5.72
C MET A 143 5.77 -19.51 6.56
N LYS A 144 4.84 -19.44 7.52
CA LYS A 144 4.54 -20.54 8.46
C LYS A 144 3.08 -20.93 8.39
N TYR A 145 2.83 -22.23 8.50
CA TYR A 145 1.48 -22.76 8.60
C TYR A 145 0.85 -22.38 9.95
N ASP A 146 -0.33 -21.78 9.91
CA ASP A 146 -1.17 -21.42 11.04
C ASP A 146 -2.31 -22.45 11.12
N GLU A 147 -2.24 -23.33 12.13
CA GLU A 147 -3.22 -24.42 12.32
C GLU A 147 -4.63 -23.90 12.62
N MET A 148 -4.76 -22.75 13.29
CA MET A 148 -6.06 -22.18 13.65
C MET A 148 -6.78 -21.62 12.43
N MET A 149 -6.02 -20.96 11.55
CA MET A 149 -6.55 -20.36 10.32
C MET A 149 -6.56 -21.33 9.14
N ASN A 150 -5.91 -22.49 9.27
CA ASN A 150 -5.70 -23.47 8.19
C ASN A 150 -5.06 -22.82 6.95
N LYS A 151 -4.04 -21.97 7.18
CA LYS A 151 -3.41 -21.12 6.15
C LYS A 151 -1.92 -20.98 6.39
N THR A 152 -1.13 -20.85 5.32
CA THR A 152 0.29 -20.50 5.44
C THR A 152 0.48 -19.01 5.27
N LEU A 153 1.01 -18.38 6.33
CA LEU A 153 1.05 -16.94 6.48
C LEU A 153 2.46 -16.43 6.75
N TYR A 154 2.73 -15.21 6.29
CA TYR A 154 3.77 -14.34 6.82
C TYR A 154 3.11 -13.10 7.42
N ARG A 155 3.62 -12.65 8.56
CA ARG A 155 3.21 -11.40 9.21
C ARG A 155 4.46 -10.54 9.42
N SER A 156 4.40 -9.28 9.04
CA SER A 156 5.49 -8.32 9.32
C SER A 156 5.85 -8.33 10.80
N THR A 157 7.15 -8.36 11.09
CA THR A 157 7.69 -8.42 12.44
C THR A 157 8.07 -7.04 12.97
N ASP A 158 8.63 -6.18 12.12
CA ASP A 158 8.90 -4.79 12.46
C ASP A 158 7.70 -3.93 12.04
N THR A 159 6.87 -3.56 13.01
CA THR A 159 5.66 -2.80 12.74
C THR A 159 5.82 -1.30 12.91
N SER A 160 6.96 -0.81 13.41
CA SER A 160 7.12 0.62 13.66
C SER A 160 7.26 1.38 12.34
N MET A 161 6.48 2.46 12.14
CA MET A 161 6.73 3.35 11.00
C MET A 161 8.07 4.06 11.17
N CYS A 162 8.78 4.31 10.07
CA CYS A 162 10.04 5.06 10.12
C CYS A 162 9.80 6.54 10.40
N ALA A 163 10.80 7.22 10.95
CA ALA A 163 10.71 8.64 11.32
C ALA A 163 10.25 9.54 10.17
N PHE A 164 10.71 9.27 8.93
CA PHE A 164 10.27 10.01 7.75
C PHE A 164 8.75 9.92 7.52
N MET A 165 8.17 8.71 7.63
CA MET A 165 6.72 8.53 7.42
C MET A 165 5.92 9.19 8.54
N ILE A 166 6.40 9.11 9.78
CA ILE A 166 5.77 9.77 10.92
C ILE A 166 5.77 11.29 10.71
N ASP A 167 6.93 11.87 10.43
CA ASP A 167 7.09 13.30 10.15
C ASP A 167 6.23 13.75 8.97
N PHE A 168 6.12 12.92 7.94
CA PHE A 168 5.30 13.21 6.75
C PHE A 168 3.81 13.26 7.10
N ILE A 169 3.29 12.26 7.81
CA ILE A 169 1.87 12.21 8.23
C ILE A 169 1.54 13.41 9.13
N GLN A 170 2.41 13.70 10.11
CA GLN A 170 2.23 14.84 11.01
C GLN A 170 2.27 16.19 10.26
N LYS A 171 3.18 16.37 9.29
CA LYS A 171 3.24 17.59 8.47
C LYS A 171 2.02 17.73 7.56
N LEU A 172 1.49 16.64 7.02
CA LEU A 172 0.24 16.67 6.29
C LEU A 172 -0.91 17.14 7.19
N LYS A 173 -1.04 16.57 8.39
CA LYS A 173 -2.13 16.88 9.34
C LYS A 173 -2.05 18.31 9.89
N THR A 174 -0.88 18.74 10.37
CA THR A 174 -0.70 20.06 11.00
C THR A 174 -0.49 21.20 10.00
N GLY A 175 0.21 20.92 8.91
CA GLY A 175 0.66 21.93 7.96
C GLY A 175 -0.38 22.28 6.91
N MET A 176 -1.47 21.52 6.81
CA MET A 176 -2.47 21.68 5.76
C MET A 176 -3.88 21.69 6.35
N TYR A 177 -4.61 22.78 6.09
CA TYR A 177 -5.97 22.97 6.60
C TYR A 177 -7.05 22.50 5.63
N MET A 178 -6.70 22.33 4.36
CA MET A 178 -7.64 21.94 3.32
C MET A 178 -7.22 20.60 2.72
N ARG A 179 -8.20 19.70 2.57
CA ARG A 179 -8.04 18.38 1.97
C ARG A 179 -7.36 18.44 0.60
N ASP A 180 -7.73 19.42 -0.23
CA ASP A 180 -7.17 19.56 -1.58
C ASP A 180 -5.65 19.89 -1.55
N MET A 181 -5.17 20.57 -0.50
CA MET A 181 -3.73 20.78 -0.30
C MET A 181 -3.02 19.48 0.06
N MET A 182 -3.62 18.65 0.92
CA MET A 182 -3.08 17.34 1.26
C MET A 182 -3.03 16.45 0.02
N ASN A 183 -4.10 16.42 -0.78
CA ASN A 183 -4.16 15.68 -2.02
C ASN A 183 -3.10 16.14 -3.03
N ALA A 184 -2.87 17.45 -3.17
CA ALA A 184 -1.81 17.98 -4.03
C ALA A 184 -0.39 17.51 -3.63
N VAL A 185 -0.16 17.23 -2.34
CA VAL A 185 1.10 16.62 -1.89
C VAL A 185 1.11 15.11 -2.15
N LEU A 186 -0.01 14.43 -1.90
CA LEU A 186 -0.14 12.98 -2.11
C LEU A 186 -0.07 12.58 -3.60
N GLU A 187 -0.44 13.48 -4.52
CA GLU A 187 -0.25 13.31 -5.98
C GLU A 187 1.21 13.06 -6.38
N HIS A 188 2.16 13.43 -5.52
CA HIS A 188 3.59 13.22 -5.74
C HIS A 188 4.19 12.15 -4.81
N LEU A 189 3.35 11.41 -4.09
CA LEU A 189 3.77 10.34 -3.19
C LEU A 189 3.27 8.98 -3.71
N GLY A 190 4.20 8.07 -3.93
CA GLY A 190 3.90 6.67 -4.20
C GLY A 190 4.61 5.76 -3.22
N VAL A 191 4.03 4.61 -2.90
CA VAL A 191 4.75 3.54 -2.19
C VAL A 191 4.77 2.30 -3.06
N LEU A 192 5.94 1.75 -3.33
CA LEU A 192 6.08 0.50 -4.08
C LEU A 192 6.51 -0.62 -3.14
N GLN A 193 5.73 -1.70 -3.10
CA GLN A 193 6.08 -2.90 -2.35
C GLN A 193 6.34 -4.05 -3.32
N THR A 194 7.50 -4.66 -3.22
CA THR A 194 7.88 -5.85 -3.99
C THR A 194 8.17 -7.00 -3.05
N VAL A 195 7.56 -8.16 -3.30
CA VAL A 195 7.83 -9.39 -2.58
C VAL A 195 8.50 -10.36 -3.52
N VAL A 196 9.67 -10.86 -3.12
CA VAL A 196 10.44 -11.83 -3.89
C VAL A 196 10.66 -13.09 -3.07
N ASN A 197 10.79 -14.23 -3.76
CA ASN A 197 11.36 -15.42 -3.17
C ASN A 197 12.84 -15.14 -2.89
N LYS A 198 13.24 -15.19 -1.62
CA LYS A 198 14.59 -14.82 -1.18
C LYS A 198 15.68 -15.77 -1.70
N ASP A 199 15.32 -17.03 -1.95
CA ASP A 199 16.26 -18.06 -2.36
C ASP A 199 16.48 -18.05 -3.89
N THR A 200 15.45 -17.69 -4.67
CA THR A 200 15.50 -17.70 -6.14
C THR A 200 15.56 -16.31 -6.77
N ASN A 201 15.33 -15.24 -6.00
CA ASN A 201 15.12 -13.86 -6.47
C ASN A 201 13.93 -13.69 -7.43
N GLU A 202 13.02 -14.65 -7.49
CA GLU A 202 11.81 -14.57 -8.30
C GLU A 202 10.82 -13.57 -7.70
N LEU A 203 10.25 -12.69 -8.52
CA LEU A 203 9.17 -11.80 -8.10
C LEU A 203 7.90 -12.63 -7.83
N LEU A 204 7.31 -12.43 -6.65
CA LEU A 204 6.07 -13.08 -6.24
C LEU A 204 4.88 -12.14 -6.33
N LEU A 205 5.08 -10.86 -6.00
CA LEU A 205 4.05 -9.83 -6.01
C LEU A 205 4.68 -8.43 -6.05
N CYS A 206 4.07 -7.50 -6.79
CA CYS A 206 4.44 -6.10 -6.87
C CYS A 206 3.19 -5.23 -6.76
N ILE A 207 3.15 -4.35 -5.76
CA ILE A 207 1.99 -3.51 -5.45
C ILE A 207 2.45 -2.06 -5.36
N ALA A 208 1.88 -1.21 -6.21
CA ALA A 208 2.05 0.23 -6.17
C ALA A 208 0.87 0.87 -5.43
N TYR A 209 1.13 1.61 -4.37
CA TYR A 209 0.12 2.32 -3.59
C TYR A 209 0.15 3.80 -3.93
N ILE A 210 -1.03 4.33 -4.25
CA ILE A 210 -1.27 5.77 -4.44
C ILE A 210 -2.31 6.22 -3.42
N PHE A 211 -2.29 7.51 -3.07
CA PHE A 211 -3.00 8.00 -1.90
C PHE A 211 -3.87 9.21 -2.23
N GLU A 212 -5.01 9.29 -1.56
CA GLU A 212 -5.90 10.43 -1.52
C GLU A 212 -6.44 10.54 -0.09
N ILE A 213 -6.90 11.70 0.36
CA ILE A 213 -7.57 11.83 1.66
C ILE A 213 -9.03 11.36 1.53
N SER A 214 -9.48 10.54 2.48
CA SER A 214 -10.86 10.06 2.57
C SER A 214 -11.84 11.22 2.75
N GLU A 215 -12.92 11.22 1.96
CA GLU A 215 -14.06 12.12 2.14
C GLU A 215 -15.05 11.61 3.21
N SER A 216 -14.91 10.35 3.61
CA SER A 216 -15.89 9.68 4.46
C SER A 216 -15.52 9.82 5.94
N THR A 217 -16.52 10.07 6.77
CA THR A 217 -16.43 9.89 8.24
C THR A 217 -16.35 8.41 8.64
N ASN A 218 -16.52 7.49 7.68
CA ASN A 218 -16.61 6.05 7.90
C ASN A 218 -15.26 5.34 7.83
N GLY A 219 -14.16 6.09 7.72
CA GLY A 219 -12.80 5.58 7.83
C GLY A 219 -12.03 5.52 6.52
N THR A 220 -11.03 4.63 6.50
CA THR A 220 -10.18 4.38 5.33
C THR A 220 -10.89 3.51 4.30
N GLN A 221 -10.58 3.73 3.03
CA GLN A 221 -11.06 2.90 1.92
C GLN A 221 -9.91 2.54 0.99
N SER A 222 -10.05 1.46 0.24
CA SER A 222 -9.10 1.12 -0.83
C SER A 222 -9.77 0.48 -2.04
N ALA A 223 -9.10 0.56 -3.18
CA ALA A 223 -9.48 -0.11 -4.41
C ALA A 223 -8.24 -0.67 -5.11
N ALA A 224 -8.32 -1.93 -5.53
CA ALA A 224 -7.23 -2.63 -6.18
C ALA A 224 -7.47 -2.76 -7.69
N TYR A 225 -6.42 -2.54 -8.47
CA TYR A 225 -6.40 -2.58 -9.93
C TYR A 225 -5.24 -3.44 -10.40
N ARG A 226 -5.42 -4.19 -11.49
CA ARG A 226 -4.34 -4.95 -12.13
C ARG A 226 -3.63 -4.08 -13.16
N LEU A 227 -2.30 -4.11 -13.17
CA LEU A 227 -1.51 -3.40 -14.17
C LEU A 227 -1.53 -4.13 -15.52
N CYS A 228 -1.74 -3.36 -16.58
CA CYS A 228 -1.61 -3.81 -17.96
C CYS A 228 -0.79 -2.80 -18.79
N GLU A 229 -0.34 -3.22 -19.98
CA GLU A 229 0.18 -2.29 -21.00
C GLU A 229 -0.93 -1.46 -21.67
#